data_AF-A0A9D3ADS1-F1
#
_entry.id   AF-A0A9D3ADS1-F1
#
_cell.length_a   1.000
_cell.length_b   1.000
_cell.length_c   1.000
_cell.angle_alpha   90.00
_cell.angle_beta   90.00
_cell.angle_gamma   90.00
#
_symmetry.space_group_name_H-M   'P 1'
#
loop_
_entity.id
_entity.type
_entity.pdbx_description
1 polymer ?
#
loop_
_entity_poly.entity_id
_entity_poly.type
_entity_poly.pdbx_seq_one_letter_code
_entity_poly.pdbx_strand_id
1 'polypeptide(L)' 'MNPQPQRCELHYLPLFWDDLNAAVSCIADTLQNPAAATRLLDQVEKAILDHAEAPTAAAIYKTTRSRPLPYY' A
#
# COMPACT_ATOMS: atom_id res chain seq x y z
N MET A 1 9.60 12.83 24.94
CA MET A 1 8.19 12.46 24.64
C MET A 1 8.23 11.13 23.91
N ASN A 2 7.87 10.03 24.58
CA ASN A 2 7.69 8.74 23.90
C ASN A 2 6.39 8.84 23.10
N PRO A 3 6.40 8.76 21.76
CA PRO A 3 5.16 8.78 21.01
C PRO A 3 4.42 7.46 21.31
N GLN A 4 3.27 7.57 21.98
CA GLN A 4 2.30 6.47 22.02
C GLN A 4 1.89 6.16 20.58
N PRO A 5 1.74 4.88 20.18
CA PRO A 5 1.27 4.55 18.84
C PRO A 5 -0.13 5.15 18.67
N GLN A 6 -0.25 6.15 17.81
CA GLN A 6 -1.55 6.68 17.42
C GLN A 6 -2.28 5.55 16.68
N ARG A 7 -3.42 5.11 17.21
CA ARG A 7 -4.30 4.17 16.51
C ARG A 7 -4.82 4.85 15.26
N CYS A 8 -4.19 4.58 14.12
CA CYS A 8 -4.70 4.96 12.82
C CYS A 8 -5.73 3.94 12.38
N GLU A 9 -6.89 4.41 11.93
CA GLU A 9 -7.89 3.56 11.30
C GLU A 9 -7.54 3.37 9.82
N LEU A 10 -7.60 2.13 9.35
CA LEU A 10 -7.33 1.78 7.96
C LEU A 10 -8.60 1.97 7.14
N HIS A 11 -8.53 2.82 6.12
CA HIS A 11 -9.61 3.05 5.17
C HIS A 11 -9.09 2.90 3.75
N TYR A 12 -9.80 2.11 2.93
CA TYR A 12 -9.46 1.91 1.54
C TYR A 12 -10.22 2.88 0.65
N LEU A 13 -9.50 3.54 -0.26
CA LEU A 13 -10.12 4.39 -1.27
C LEU A 13 -10.88 3.52 -2.28
N PRO A 14 -12.04 3.96 -2.79
CA PRO A 14 -12.72 3.26 -3.88
C PRO A 14 -11.81 3.02 -5.09
N LEU A 15 -11.01 4.01 -5.46
CA LEU A 15 -10.01 3.91 -6.54
C LEU A 15 -9.00 2.78 -6.29
N PHE A 16 -8.57 2.58 -5.04
CA PHE A 16 -7.66 1.49 -4.71
C PHE A 16 -8.31 0.12 -4.96
N TRP A 17 -9.59 -0.03 -4.62
CA TRP A 17 -10.31 -1.27 -4.90
C TRP A 17 -10.46 -1.54 -6.40
N ASP A 18 -10.76 -0.50 -7.18
CA ASP A 18 -10.86 -0.61 -8.64
C ASP A 18 -9.53 -1.06 -9.25
N ASP A 19 -8.42 -0.43 -8.83
CA ASP A 19 -7.07 -0.77 -9.30
C ASP A 19 -6.65 -2.20 -8.89
N LEU A 20 -6.91 -2.58 -7.63
CA LEU A 20 -6.57 -3.92 -7.14
C LEU A 20 -7.38 -4.99 -7.87
N ASN A 21 -8.68 -4.79 -8.07
CA ASN A 21 -9.52 -5.72 -8.82
C ASN A 21 -9.04 -5.86 -10.27
N ALA A 22 -8.75 -4.75 -10.94
CA ALA A 22 -8.25 -4.78 -12.31
C ALA A 22 -6.94 -5.59 -12.43
N ALA A 23 -6.00 -5.39 -11.50
CA ALA A 23 -4.75 -6.14 -11.46
C ALA A 23 -4.97 -7.65 -11.20
N VAL A 24 -5.79 -7.98 -10.21
CA VAL A 24 -6.11 -9.38 -9.85
C VAL A 24 -6.80 -10.10 -11.00
N SER A 25 -7.83 -9.50 -11.59
CA SER A 25 -8.54 -10.06 -12.77
C SER A 25 -7.62 -10.19 -13.97
N CYS A 26 -6.72 -9.24 -14.22
CA CYS A 26 -5.74 -9.38 -15.29
C CYS A 26 -4.86 -10.61 -15.08
N ILE A 27 -4.31 -10.81 -13.89
CA ILE A 27 -3.44 -11.95 -13.61
C ILE A 27 -4.21 -13.28 -13.64
N ALA A 28 -5.41 -13.31 -13.04
CA ALA A 28 -6.23 -14.51 -12.98
C ALA A 28 -6.77 -14.92 -14.36
N ASP A 29 -7.33 -13.96 -15.11
CA ASP A 29 -8.13 -14.24 -16.30
C ASP A 29 -7.37 -13.97 -17.60
N THR A 30 -6.53 -12.95 -17.67
CA THR A 30 -5.75 -12.65 -18.89
C THR A 30 -4.47 -13.48 -18.94
N LEU A 31 -3.76 -13.58 -17.82
CA LEU A 31 -2.53 -14.37 -17.71
C LEU A 31 -2.78 -15.83 -17.28
N GLN A 32 -4.04 -16.18 -17.00
CA GLN A 32 -4.45 -17.54 -16.62
C GLN A 32 -3.66 -18.09 -15.43
N ASN A 33 -3.28 -17.22 -14.48
CA ASN A 33 -2.48 -17.57 -13.32
C ASN A 33 -3.17 -17.19 -12.00
N PRO A 34 -4.23 -17.90 -11.62
CA PRO A 34 -4.98 -17.61 -10.40
C PRO A 34 -4.11 -17.71 -9.13
N ALA A 35 -3.11 -18.60 -9.13
CA ALA A 35 -2.19 -18.72 -8.00
C ALA A 35 -1.34 -17.45 -7.80
N ALA A 36 -0.90 -16.80 -8.88
CA ALA A 36 -0.20 -15.52 -8.79
C ALA A 36 -1.13 -14.38 -8.36
N ALA A 37 -2.40 -14.41 -8.78
CA ALA A 37 -3.40 -13.42 -8.37
C ALA A 37 -3.68 -13.50 -6.85
N THR A 38 -3.82 -14.71 -6.29
CA THR A 38 -3.91 -14.91 -4.84
C THR A 38 -2.66 -14.43 -4.11
N ARG A 39 -1.47 -14.76 -4.62
CA ARG A 39 -0.20 -14.27 -4.03
C ARG A 39 -0.11 -12.74 -4.03
N LEU A 40 -0.65 -12.06 -5.04
CA LEU A 40 -0.70 -10.60 -5.07
C LEU A 40 -1.57 -10.07 -3.93
N LEU A 41 -2.76 -10.63 -3.72
CA LEU A 41 -3.65 -10.25 -2.62
C LEU A 41 -2.97 -10.43 -1.26
N ASP A 42 -2.35 -11.60 -1.03
CA ASP A 42 -1.64 -11.90 0.22
C ASP A 42 -0.50 -10.90 0.48
N GLN A 43 0.27 -10.56 -0.56
CA GLN A 43 1.38 -9.61 -0.46
C GLN A 43 0.90 -8.18 -0.21
N VAL A 44 -0.19 -7.77 -0.85
CA VAL A 44 -0.78 -6.45 -0.67
C VAL A 44 -1.31 -6.29 0.76
N GLU A 45 -2.10 -7.25 1.25
CA GLU A 45 -2.61 -7.24 2.63
C GLU A 45 -1.46 -7.16 3.64
N LYS A 46 -0.44 -8.01 3.47
CA LYS A 46 0.73 -7.98 4.33
C LYS A 46 1.43 -6.62 4.32
N ALA A 47 1.68 -6.04 3.14
CA ALA A 47 2.35 -4.75 3.03
C ALA A 47 1.55 -3.61 3.69
N ILE A 48 0.22 -3.65 3.61
CA ILE A 48 -0.65 -2.69 4.27
C ILE A 48 -0.58 -2.83 5.79
N LEU A 49 -0.65 -4.06 6.32
CA LEU A 49 -0.57 -4.33 7.75
C LEU A 49 0.81 -3.95 8.31
N ASP A 50 1.89 -4.30 7.61
CA ASP A 50 3.27 -3.93 7.97
C ASP A 50 3.42 -2.39 8.00
N HIS A 51 2.81 -1.66 7.05
CA HIS A 51 2.84 -0.19 7.04
C HIS A 51 1.98 0.42 8.16
N ALA A 52 0.86 -0.23 8.52
CA ALA A 52 -0.03 0.23 9.58
C ALA A 52 0.63 0.20 10.98
N GLU A 53 1.69 -0.60 11.16
CA GLU A 53 2.52 -0.56 12.39
C GLU A 53 3.30 0.77 12.54
N ALA A 54 3.62 1.44 11.41
CA ALA A 54 4.37 2.69 11.38
C ALA A 54 3.85 3.65 10.28
N PRO A 55 2.64 4.21 10.40
CA PRO A 55 1.95 4.93 9.33
C PRO A 55 2.60 6.28 8.97
N THR A 56 3.43 6.84 9.85
CA THR A 56 4.21 8.06 9.60
C THR A 56 5.62 7.79 9.08
N ALA A 57 6.01 6.52 8.91
CA ALA A 57 7.25 6.15 8.23
C ALA A 57 7.07 6.34 6.72
N ALA A 58 7.00 7.59 6.27
CA ALA A 58 6.99 7.90 4.86
C ALA A 58 8.33 7.47 4.24
N ALA A 59 8.28 6.75 3.13
CA ALA A 59 9.46 6.57 2.30
C ALA A 59 9.93 7.96 1.83
N ILE A 60 11.21 8.28 2.05
CA ILE A 60 11.81 9.49 1.49
C ILE A 60 11.73 9.35 -0.04
N TYR A 61 10.78 10.08 -0.65
CA TYR A 61 10.68 10.12 -2.10
C TYR A 61 12.00 10.66 -2.66
N LYS A 62 12.71 9.84 -3.42
CA LYS A 62 14.00 10.21 -4.01
C LYS A 62 13.75 11.22 -5.12
N THR A 63 13.67 12.49 -4.77
CA THR A 63 13.58 13.61 -5.71
C THR A 63 14.91 14.36 -5.76
N THR A 64 15.28 14.83 -6.94
CA THR A 64 16.40 15.76 -7.17
C THR A 64 16.07 17.19 -6.75
N ARG A 65 14.81 17.49 -6.43
CA ARG A 65 14.34 18.83 -6.06
C ARG A 65 14.41 18.98 -4.54
N SER A 66 15.22 19.91 -4.05
CA SER A 66 15.28 20.23 -2.62
C SER A 66 13.95 20.82 -2.17
N ARG A 67 13.25 20.12 -1.27
CA ARG A 67 12.01 20.60 -0.65
C ARG A 67 12.32 20.93 0.82
N PRO A 68 11.97 22.14 1.29
CA PRO A 68 12.27 22.58 2.65
C PRO A 68 11.54 21.76 3.73
N LEU A 69 10.47 21.04 3.37
CA LEU A 69 9.76 20.13 4.26
C LEU A 69 9.68 18.73 3.61
N PRO A 70 9.98 17.65 4.36
CA PRO A 70 9.72 16.29 3.94
C PRO A 70 8.21 16.02 4.07
N TYR A 71 7.45 16.54 3.10
CA TYR A 71 6.01 16.38 2.95
C TYR A 71 5.18 16.80 4.18
N TYR A 72 5.05 18.12 4.37
CA TYR A 72 3.80 18.87 4.55
C TYR A 72 4.05 20.30 4.04
#